data_AF-A0A255S7G9-F1
#
_entry.id   AF-A0A255S7G9-F1
#
_cell.length_a   1.000
_cell.length_b   1.000
_cell.length_c   1.000
_cell.angle_alpha   90.00
_cell.angle_beta   90.00
_cell.angle_gamma   90.00
#
_symmetry.space_group_name_H-M   'P 1'
#
loop_
_entity.id
_entity.type
_entity.pdbx_description
1 polymer ?
#
loop_
_entity_poly.entity_id
_entity_poly.type
_entity_poly.pdbx_seq_one_letter_code
_entity_poly.pdbx_strand_id
1 'polypeptide(L)'
;MTKKLIIILSAVLFIVACGNTNNKAKALLDEARLALDERRYDDVLAKIDTLRNKYPRAIEERKQALPLWQKAELLRTQDELAVVDSLLAVVGSAYNEVRQLQNQADKSGDQEAWKRHNRTANQLKARKDSLQNRFDVACAKIKYIHKKQKEI
;
A
#
# COMPACT_ATOMS: atom_id res chain seq x y z
N MET A 1 -52.92 -3.78 31.89
CA MET A 1 -52.48 -3.43 30.52
C MET A 1 -51.11 -2.74 30.45
N THR A 2 -50.33 -2.68 31.54
CA THR A 2 -49.07 -1.90 31.60
C THR A 2 -47.82 -2.69 31.22
N LYS A 3 -47.80 -4.02 31.41
CA LYS A 3 -46.64 -4.87 31.07
C LYS A 3 -46.42 -5.06 29.55
N LYS A 4 -47.48 -5.05 28.75
CA LYS A 4 -47.39 -5.16 27.27
C LYS A 4 -46.82 -3.89 26.62
N LEU A 5 -47.01 -2.73 27.25
CA LEU A 5 -46.49 -1.45 26.73
C LEU A 5 -44.97 -1.31 26.91
N ILE A 6 -44.43 -1.88 28.00
CA ILE A 6 -42.98 -1.82 28.31
C ILE A 6 -42.15 -2.66 27.32
N ILE A 7 -42.71 -3.78 26.83
CA ILE A 7 -42.04 -4.67 25.86
C ILE A 7 -42.01 -4.03 24.46
N ILE A 8 -43.01 -3.21 24.10
CA ILE A 8 -43.05 -2.51 22.81
C ILE A 8 -42.08 -1.32 22.80
N LEU A 9 -41.92 -0.63 23.93
CA LEU A 9 -41.03 0.54 24.03
C LEU A 9 -39.54 0.14 23.93
N SER A 10 -39.13 -1.01 24.48
CA SER A 10 -37.74 -1.49 24.36
C SER A 10 -37.38 -1.91 22.93
N ALA A 11 -38.33 -2.40 22.13
CA ALA A 11 -38.09 -2.79 20.74
C ALA A 11 -37.85 -1.59 19.81
N VAL A 12 -38.47 -0.43 20.06
CA VAL A 12 -38.30 0.78 19.22
C VAL A 12 -36.93 1.46 19.47
N LEU A 13 -36.40 1.39 20.70
CA LEU A 13 -35.08 1.93 21.04
C LEU A 13 -33.92 1.19 20.33
N PHE A 14 -34.10 -0.09 19.98
CA PHE A 14 -33.09 -0.83 19.21
C PHE A 14 -33.01 -0.40 17.73
N ILE A 15 -34.09 0.13 17.14
CA ILE A 15 -34.15 0.47 15.72
C ILE A 15 -33.43 1.81 15.46
N VAL A 16 -33.54 2.78 16.38
CA VAL A 16 -32.92 4.11 16.24
C VAL A 16 -31.38 4.04 16.34
N ALA A 17 -30.85 3.16 17.19
CA ALA A 17 -29.40 2.99 17.34
C ALA A 17 -28.72 2.44 16.06
N CYS A 18 -29.39 1.53 15.34
CA CYS A 18 -28.89 1.00 14.06
C CYS A 18 -28.90 2.03 12.92
N GLY A 19 -29.84 2.99 12.92
CA GLY A 19 -29.93 4.01 11.88
C GLY A 19 -28.70 4.93 11.85
N ASN A 20 -28.22 5.36 13.02
CA ASN A 20 -27.05 6.25 13.11
C ASN A 20 -25.73 5.54 12.77
N THR A 21 -25.61 4.24 13.07
CA THR A 21 -24.41 3.47 12.74
C THR A 21 -24.27 3.22 11.24
N ASN A 22 -25.38 2.94 10.55
CA ASN A 22 -25.37 2.71 9.10
C ASN A 22 -24.96 3.98 8.33
N ASN A 23 -25.45 5.16 8.76
CA ASN A 23 -25.08 6.43 8.13
C ASN A 23 -23.58 6.73 8.24
N LYS A 24 -22.96 6.45 9.40
CA LYS A 24 -21.52 6.66 9.60
C LYS A 24 -20.66 5.65 8.85
N ALA A 25 -21.09 4.39 8.76
CA ALA A 25 -20.42 3.37 7.97
C ALA A 25 -20.41 3.73 6.48
N LYS A 26 -21.55 4.19 5.97
CA LYS A 26 -21.67 4.67 4.59
C LYS A 26 -20.79 5.89 4.33
N ALA A 27 -20.78 6.87 5.24
CA ALA A 27 -19.92 8.05 5.10
C ALA A 27 -18.42 7.68 5.01
N LEU A 28 -17.94 6.73 5.82
CA LEU A 28 -16.56 6.25 5.72
C LEU A 28 -16.26 5.60 4.36
N LEU A 29 -17.21 4.87 3.80
CA LEU A 29 -17.06 4.26 2.49
C LEU A 29 -17.02 5.31 1.37
N ASP A 30 -17.87 6.35 1.45
CA ASP A 30 -17.90 7.45 0.49
C ASP A 30 -16.62 8.28 0.56
N GLU A 31 -16.12 8.58 1.76
CA GLU A 31 -14.82 9.24 1.95
C GLU A 31 -13.65 8.39 1.44
N ALA A 32 -13.71 7.07 1.56
CA ALA A 32 -12.71 6.16 1.01
C ALA A 32 -12.71 6.17 -0.53
N ARG A 33 -13.89 6.33 -1.16
CA ARG A 33 -13.98 6.49 -2.63
C ARG A 33 -13.36 7.82 -3.07
N LEU A 34 -13.69 8.91 -2.39
CA LEU A 34 -13.11 10.23 -2.69
C LEU A 34 -11.58 10.23 -2.54
N ALA A 35 -11.07 9.65 -1.45
CA ALA A 35 -9.63 9.52 -1.24
C ALA A 35 -8.96 8.68 -2.33
N LEU A 36 -9.65 7.66 -2.87
CA LEU A 36 -9.13 6.86 -3.98
C LEU A 36 -9.06 7.67 -5.28
N ASP A 37 -10.08 8.47 -5.58
CA ASP A 37 -10.11 9.34 -6.76
C ASP A 37 -8.98 10.38 -6.71
N GLU A 38 -8.63 10.83 -5.51
CA GLU A 38 -7.50 11.73 -5.24
C GLU A 38 -6.15 11.00 -5.09
N ARG A 39 -6.10 9.67 -5.32
CA ARG A 39 -4.91 8.81 -5.16
C ARG A 39 -4.28 8.85 -3.75
N ARG A 40 -5.03 9.21 -2.72
CA ARG A 40 -4.62 9.18 -1.31
C ARG A 40 -4.80 7.78 -0.73
N TYR A 41 -3.99 6.83 -1.20
CA TYR A 41 -4.22 5.40 -0.91
C TYR A 41 -4.18 5.07 0.58
N ASP A 42 -3.27 5.65 1.36
CA ASP A 42 -3.17 5.38 2.80
C ASP A 42 -4.45 5.83 3.54
N ASP A 43 -5.07 6.93 3.11
CA ASP A 43 -6.36 7.40 3.62
C ASP A 43 -7.48 6.40 3.30
N VAL A 44 -7.48 5.82 2.09
CA VAL A 44 -8.43 4.76 1.71
C VAL A 44 -8.29 3.55 2.65
N LEU A 45 -7.07 3.07 2.86
CA LEU A 45 -6.79 1.90 3.70
C LEU A 45 -7.20 2.16 5.15
N ALA A 46 -6.87 3.34 5.70
CA ALA A 46 -7.20 3.73 7.07
C ALA A 46 -8.71 3.86 7.30
N LYS A 47 -9.45 4.44 6.33
CA LYS A 47 -10.92 4.56 6.40
C LYS A 47 -11.59 3.20 6.34
N ILE A 48 -11.14 2.30 5.46
CA ILE A 48 -11.69 0.95 5.35
C ILE A 48 -11.37 0.12 6.60
N ASP A 49 -10.17 0.27 7.18
CA ASP A 49 -9.84 -0.39 8.44
C ASP A 49 -10.75 0.11 9.59
N THR A 50 -10.95 1.43 9.66
CA THR A 50 -11.89 2.03 10.61
C THR A 50 -13.32 1.51 10.41
N LEU A 51 -13.79 1.40 9.17
CA LEU A 51 -15.10 0.84 8.83
C LEU A 51 -15.25 -0.60 9.35
N ARG A 52 -14.25 -1.45 9.08
CA ARG A 52 -14.26 -2.87 9.48
C ARG A 52 -14.22 -3.05 11.00
N ASN A 53 -13.45 -2.22 11.70
CA ASN A 53 -13.23 -2.34 13.14
C ASN A 53 -14.36 -1.69 13.95
N LYS A 54 -14.84 -0.49 13.57
CA LYS A 54 -15.85 0.25 14.34
C LYS A 54 -17.28 -0.14 13.98
N TYR A 55 -17.53 -0.62 12.76
CA TYR A 55 -18.88 -0.96 12.29
C TYR A 55 -18.97 -2.41 11.79
N PRO A 56 -18.72 -3.41 12.65
CA PRO A 56 -18.70 -4.81 12.24
C PRO A 56 -20.05 -5.31 11.71
N ARG A 57 -21.18 -4.69 12.11
CA ARG A 57 -22.53 -5.03 11.64
C ARG A 57 -22.94 -4.35 10.32
N ALA A 58 -22.14 -3.42 9.80
CA ALA A 58 -22.36 -2.78 8.50
C ALA A 58 -21.91 -3.70 7.35
N ILE A 59 -22.61 -4.84 7.19
CA ILE A 59 -22.17 -5.95 6.33
C ILE A 59 -22.10 -5.53 4.86
N GLU A 60 -23.09 -4.76 4.38
CA GLU A 60 -23.13 -4.33 2.97
C GLU A 60 -22.03 -3.33 2.65
N GLU A 61 -21.78 -2.36 3.53
CA GLU A 61 -20.68 -1.41 3.39
C GLU A 61 -19.32 -2.13 3.42
N ARG A 62 -19.15 -3.12 4.30
CA ARG A 62 -17.92 -3.93 4.37
C ARG A 62 -17.70 -4.78 3.12
N LYS A 63 -18.76 -5.34 2.53
CA LYS A 63 -18.68 -6.05 1.23
C LYS A 63 -18.23 -5.10 0.13
N GLN A 64 -18.76 -3.88 0.08
CA GLN A 64 -18.36 -2.87 -0.90
C GLN A 64 -16.94 -2.32 -0.65
N ALA A 65 -16.49 -2.29 0.61
CA ALA A 65 -15.16 -1.82 0.97
C ALA A 65 -14.05 -2.78 0.55
N LEU A 66 -14.29 -4.09 0.51
CA LEU A 66 -13.27 -5.07 0.14
C LEU A 66 -12.66 -4.84 -1.25
N PRO A 67 -13.44 -4.73 -2.36
CA PRO A 67 -12.86 -4.45 -3.67
C PRO A 67 -12.21 -3.06 -3.74
N LEU A 68 -12.72 -2.08 -3.00
CA LEU A 68 -12.13 -0.74 -2.91
C LEU A 68 -10.73 -0.79 -2.26
N TRP A 69 -10.58 -1.53 -1.16
CA TRP A 69 -9.31 -1.77 -0.48
C TRP A 69 -8.29 -2.44 -1.39
N GLN A 70 -8.70 -3.50 -2.09
CA GLN A 70 -7.83 -4.21 -3.03
C GLN A 70 -7.39 -3.32 -4.19
N LYS A 71 -8.30 -2.50 -4.73
CA LYS A 71 -7.99 -1.54 -5.79
C LYS A 71 -6.99 -0.48 -5.32
N ALA A 72 -7.20 0.09 -4.13
CA ALA A 72 -6.27 1.06 -3.55
C ALA A 72 -4.88 0.47 -3.33
N GLU A 73 -4.81 -0.74 -2.77
CA GLU A 73 -3.53 -1.42 -2.52
C GLU A 73 -2.81 -1.81 -3.82
N LEU A 74 -3.56 -2.18 -4.86
CA LEU A 74 -3.01 -2.44 -6.19
C LEU A 74 -2.38 -1.17 -6.77
N LEU A 75 -3.13 -0.08 -6.82
CA LEU A 75 -2.66 1.20 -7.38
C LEU A 75 -1.47 1.76 -6.59
N ARG A 76 -1.53 1.71 -5.25
CA ARG A 76 -0.41 2.10 -4.38
C ARG A 76 0.86 1.31 -4.69
N THR A 77 0.74 -0.01 -4.88
CA THR A 77 1.88 -0.87 -5.18
C THR A 77 2.40 -0.66 -6.60
N GLN A 78 1.53 -0.34 -7.56
CA GLN A 78 1.93 0.01 -8.93
C GLN A 78 2.69 1.35 -8.98
N ASP A 79 2.21 2.36 -8.26
CA ASP A 79 2.91 3.65 -8.14
C ASP A 79 4.27 3.48 -7.42
N GLU A 80 4.33 2.67 -6.35
CA GLU A 80 5.61 2.33 -5.71
C GLU A 80 6.57 1.63 -6.68
N LEU A 81 6.07 0.65 -7.45
CA LEU A 81 6.87 -0.08 -8.43
C LEU A 81 7.48 0.86 -9.46
N ALA A 82 6.71 1.81 -9.99
CA ALA A 82 7.20 2.78 -10.97
C ALA A 82 8.33 3.66 -10.40
N VAL A 83 8.20 4.11 -9.15
CA VAL A 83 9.26 4.89 -8.48
C VAL A 83 10.51 4.04 -8.24
N VAL A 84 10.35 2.81 -7.74
CA VAL A 84 11.47 1.91 -7.45
C VAL A 84 12.20 1.52 -8.73
N ASP A 85 11.49 1.24 -9.81
CA ASP A 85 12.06 0.91 -11.12
C ASP A 85 12.94 2.05 -11.66
N SER A 86 12.43 3.29 -11.62
CA SER A 86 13.21 4.47 -12.02
C SER A 86 14.47 4.65 -11.17
N LEU A 87 14.38 4.51 -9.84
CA LEU A 87 15.53 4.61 -8.95
C LEU A 87 16.54 3.49 -9.19
N LEU A 88 16.06 2.27 -9.43
CA LEU A 88 16.91 1.11 -9.72
C LEU A 88 17.71 1.33 -11.00
N ALA A 89 17.09 1.89 -12.05
CA ALA A 89 17.77 2.25 -13.28
C ALA A 89 18.87 3.29 -13.06
N VAL A 90 18.57 4.37 -12.33
CA VAL A 90 19.54 5.45 -12.03
C VAL A 90 20.72 4.91 -11.22
N VAL A 91 20.47 4.20 -10.13
CA VAL A 91 21.53 3.63 -9.28
C VAL A 91 22.31 2.55 -10.04
N GLY A 92 21.64 1.78 -10.91
CA GLY A 92 22.25 0.80 -11.79
C GLY A 92 23.26 1.43 -12.75
N SER A 93 22.92 2.56 -13.38
CA SER A 93 23.86 3.30 -14.25
C SER A 93 25.06 3.80 -13.47
N ALA A 94 24.83 4.47 -12.35
CA ALA A 94 25.91 5.01 -11.51
C ALA A 94 26.85 3.89 -11.02
N TYR A 95 26.31 2.74 -10.62
CA TYR A 95 27.10 1.58 -10.25
C TYR A 95 27.98 1.09 -11.41
N ASN A 96 27.42 0.99 -12.62
CA ASN A 96 28.15 0.54 -13.80
C ASN A 96 29.29 1.50 -14.16
N GLU A 97 29.03 2.81 -14.10
CA GLU A 97 30.05 3.85 -14.35
C GLU A 97 31.22 3.75 -13.37
N VAL A 98 30.94 3.67 -12.07
CA VAL A 98 31.99 3.53 -11.04
C VAL A 98 32.76 2.22 -11.21
N ARG A 99 32.09 1.15 -11.62
CA ARG A 99 32.76 -0.12 -11.92
C ARG A 99 33.74 0.01 -13.09
N GLN A 100 33.42 0.79 -14.13
CA GLN A 100 34.35 1.05 -15.23
C GLN A 100 35.58 1.82 -14.74
N LEU A 101 35.39 2.85 -13.90
CA LEU A 101 36.49 3.59 -13.29
C LEU A 101 37.36 2.70 -12.39
N GLN A 102 36.74 1.81 -11.62
CA GLN A 102 37.45 0.82 -10.82
C GLN A 102 38.32 -0.09 -11.70
N ASN A 103 37.79 -0.60 -12.82
CA ASN A 103 38.54 -1.44 -13.76
C ASN A 103 39.69 -0.67 -14.44
N GLN A 104 39.51 0.63 -14.71
CA GLN A 104 40.57 1.48 -15.27
C GLN A 104 41.69 1.71 -14.25
N ALA A 105 41.34 2.03 -13.00
CA ALA A 105 42.29 2.20 -11.92
C ALA A 105 43.11 0.91 -11.68
N ASP A 106 42.43 -0.24 -11.68
CA ASP A 106 43.06 -1.57 -11.57
C ASP A 106 44.11 -1.80 -12.66
N LYS A 107 43.75 -1.57 -13.93
CA LYS A 107 44.66 -1.70 -15.07
C LYS A 107 45.84 -0.74 -15.03
N SER A 108 45.65 0.46 -14.50
CA SER A 108 46.70 1.48 -14.37
C SER A 108 47.63 1.24 -13.17
N GLY A 109 47.27 0.36 -12.24
CA GLY A 109 47.97 0.17 -10.97
C GLY A 109 47.77 1.31 -9.96
N ASP A 110 46.84 2.24 -10.20
CA ASP A 110 46.51 3.32 -9.25
C ASP A 110 45.67 2.78 -8.09
N GLN A 111 46.38 2.36 -7.05
CA GLN A 111 45.79 1.75 -5.87
C GLN A 111 44.88 2.71 -5.07
N GLU A 112 45.18 4.01 -5.06
CA GLU A 112 44.38 4.99 -4.32
C GLU A 112 43.08 5.31 -5.07
N ALA A 113 43.13 5.47 -6.40
CA ALA A 113 41.92 5.56 -7.21
C ALA A 113 41.05 4.30 -7.09
N TRP A 114 41.66 3.11 -7.15
CA TRP A 114 40.93 1.85 -7.00
C TRP A 114 40.20 1.77 -5.66
N LYS A 115 40.86 2.09 -4.53
CA LYS A 115 40.23 2.10 -3.20
C LYS A 115 39.03 3.06 -3.13
N ARG A 116 39.17 4.26 -3.71
CA ARG A 116 38.07 5.25 -3.77
C ARG A 116 36.88 4.71 -4.56
N HIS A 117 37.12 4.21 -5.78
CA HIS A 117 36.07 3.66 -6.63
C HIS A 117 35.42 2.42 -6.01
N ASN A 118 36.20 1.52 -5.42
CA ASN A 118 35.69 0.31 -4.76
C ASN A 118 34.76 0.63 -3.59
N ARG A 119 35.10 1.63 -2.75
CA ARG A 119 34.21 2.08 -1.67
C ARG A 119 32.87 2.58 -2.23
N THR A 120 32.92 3.43 -3.26
CA THR A 120 31.71 3.98 -3.89
C THR A 120 30.88 2.89 -4.58
N ALA A 121 31.52 1.96 -5.29
CA ALA A 121 30.87 0.83 -5.94
C ALA A 121 30.14 -0.07 -4.93
N ASN A 122 30.75 -0.35 -3.77
CA ASN A 122 30.12 -1.14 -2.71
C ASN A 122 28.88 -0.45 -2.13
N GLN A 123 28.92 0.88 -1.93
CA GLN A 123 27.76 1.64 -1.47
C GLN A 123 26.62 1.64 -2.50
N LEU A 124 26.95 1.86 -3.78
CA LEU A 124 25.98 1.83 -4.87
C LEU A 124 25.38 0.44 -5.06
N LYS A 125 26.20 -0.62 -4.93
CA LYS A 125 25.74 -2.01 -4.99
C LYS A 125 24.74 -2.31 -3.88
N ALA A 126 25.06 -1.96 -2.63
CA ALA A 126 24.13 -2.17 -1.50
C ALA A 126 22.78 -1.45 -1.73
N ARG A 127 22.81 -0.22 -2.26
CA ARG A 127 21.59 0.52 -2.61
C ARG A 127 20.82 -0.14 -3.76
N LYS A 128 21.53 -0.57 -4.81
CA LYS A 128 20.95 -1.27 -5.96
C LYS A 128 20.26 -2.56 -5.51
N ASP A 129 20.93 -3.39 -4.73
CA ASP A 129 20.40 -4.67 -4.25
C ASP A 129 19.16 -4.46 -3.35
N SER A 130 19.16 -3.41 -2.52
CA SER A 130 17.99 -3.01 -1.74
C SER A 130 16.80 -2.60 -2.63
N LEU A 131 17.05 -1.80 -3.68
CA LEU A 131 16.02 -1.39 -4.64
C LEU A 131 15.50 -2.59 -5.45
N GLN A 132 16.38 -3.50 -5.86
CA GLN A 132 15.99 -4.74 -6.54
C GLN A 132 15.05 -5.57 -5.68
N ASN A 133 15.36 -5.75 -4.39
CA ASN A 133 14.48 -6.47 -3.47
C ASN A 133 13.11 -5.79 -3.36
N ARG A 134 13.06 -4.46 -3.26
CA ARG A 134 11.79 -3.71 -3.23
C ARG A 134 10.99 -3.89 -4.53
N PHE A 135 11.67 -3.86 -5.68
CA PHE A 135 11.06 -4.10 -6.99
C PHE A 135 10.42 -5.49 -7.06
N ASP A 136 11.17 -6.53 -6.65
CA ASP A 136 10.71 -7.92 -6.68
C ASP A 136 9.51 -8.13 -5.75
N VAL A 137 9.56 -7.54 -4.55
CA VAL A 137 8.44 -7.58 -3.58
C VAL A 137 7.20 -6.89 -4.15
N ALA A 138 7.34 -5.70 -4.74
CA ALA A 138 6.22 -4.98 -5.35
C ALA A 138 5.61 -5.79 -6.50
N CYS A 139 6.43 -6.40 -7.37
CA CYS A 139 5.97 -7.29 -8.43
C CYS A 139 5.22 -8.51 -7.89
N ALA A 140 5.76 -9.17 -6.86
CA ALA A 140 5.13 -10.32 -6.22
C ALA A 140 3.78 -9.95 -5.58
N LYS A 141 3.72 -8.79 -4.93
CA LYS A 141 2.51 -8.28 -4.30
C LYS A 141 1.41 -7.94 -5.32
N ILE A 142 1.74 -7.30 -6.44
CA ILE A 142 0.78 -7.07 -7.54
C ILE A 142 0.20 -8.39 -8.04
N LYS A 143 1.06 -9.40 -8.29
CA LYS A 143 0.61 -10.75 -8.70
C LYS A 143 -0.33 -11.37 -7.67
N TYR A 144 0.00 -11.25 -6.38
CA TYR A 144 -0.83 -11.75 -5.29
C TYR A 144 -2.20 -11.06 -5.24
N ILE A 145 -2.24 -9.72 -5.36
CA ILE A 145 -3.50 -8.96 -5.36
C ILE A 145 -4.38 -9.38 -6.54
N HIS A 146 -3.82 -9.50 -7.74
CA HIS A 146 -4.57 -10.00 -8.91
C HIS A 146 -5.10 -11.43 -8.70
N LYS A 147 -4.33 -12.31 -8.04
CA LYS A 147 -4.82 -13.64 -7.68
C LYS A 147 -6.03 -13.54 -6.74
N LYS A 148 -5.95 -12.69 -5.70
CA LYS A 148 -7.03 -12.49 -4.72
C LYS A 148 -8.28 -11.85 -5.31
N GLN A 149 -8.14 -10.94 -6.27
CA GLN A 149 -9.28 -10.34 -6.97
C GLN A 149 -10.07 -11.37 -7.82
N LYS A 150 -9.45 -12.48 -8.24
CA LYS A 150 -10.12 -13.57 -8.96
C LYS A 150 -10.89 -14.53 -8.04
N GLU A 151 -10.66 -14.47 -6.73
CA GLU A 151 -11.29 -15.33 -5.73
C GLU A 151 -12.58 -14.72 -5.14
N ILE A 152 -12.91 -13.48 -5.52
CA ILE A 152 -14.12 -12.75 -5.12
C ILE A 152 -15.17 -12.84 -6.22
#